data_AF-N6ZNU6-F1
#
_entry.id   AF-N6ZNU6-F1
#
_cell.length_a   1.000
_cell.length_b   1.000
_cell.length_c   1.000
_cell.angle_alpha   90.00
_cell.angle_beta   90.00
_cell.angle_gamma   90.00
#
_symmetry.space_group_name_H-M   'P 1'
#
loop_
_entity.id
_entity.type
_entity.pdbx_description
1 polymer ?
#
loop_
_entity_poly.entity_id
_entity_poly.type
_entity_poly.pdbx_seq_one_letter_code
_entity_poly.pdbx_strand_id
1 'polypeptide(L)'
;MALNPFGRKDPASGTGTGTEAQTIIETAPPVQASTSKPPAAPARPGGRLGLFGGLFVVCAAISAGLLVYQAREASLSALQLGAASELQALPGQMAKSARLARLGESDAVAELEQTRTRFAGLMQTLGEGGSHAGAALPPLPASMQPLLQELDAQWQKSATLAAGLGAQGGALATASVAVQAINAAGGAFADAADQLGRRVLAMNGDPSTLRATHALLLHAQRAALQANALFSADADPATATTALAGEAEPLRQRLAELERLGSGSALDESLRTLGTAAAPILEAIERIGANAGALQQVNEASAGLAANAPALLAASSALGTALAGRTGGFGPLH
;
A
#
# COMPACT_ATOMS: atom_id res chain seq x y z
N MET A 1 11.13 -20.62 22.41
CA MET A 1 10.38 -20.68 23.69
C MET A 1 10.12 -19.23 24.08
N ALA A 2 8.91 -18.65 24.01
CA ALA A 2 7.55 -19.17 24.10
C ALA A 2 7.15 -19.67 25.50
N LEU A 3 6.27 -18.94 26.18
CA LEU A 3 4.97 -19.42 26.71
C LEU A 3 4.18 -18.27 27.39
N ASN A 4 2.85 -18.24 27.17
CA ASN A 4 1.90 -17.43 27.94
C ASN A 4 1.38 -18.22 29.16
N PRO A 5 1.02 -17.54 30.27
CA PRO A 5 0.12 -18.08 31.29
C PRO A 5 -1.34 -17.64 31.08
N PHE A 6 -2.29 -18.39 31.69
CA PHE A 6 -3.76 -18.22 31.66
C PHE A 6 -4.43 -18.42 30.28
N GLY A 7 -5.63 -19.00 30.18
CA GLY A 7 -6.46 -19.68 31.19
C GLY A 7 -7.59 -20.46 30.50
N ARG A 8 -7.90 -21.68 30.96
CA ARG A 8 -8.61 -22.71 30.17
C ARG A 8 -10.02 -23.00 30.66
N LYS A 9 -10.96 -23.25 29.73
CA LYS A 9 -12.20 -24.02 30.01
C LYS A 9 -12.75 -24.71 28.75
N ASP A 10 -12.69 -26.04 28.72
CA ASP A 10 -13.30 -26.90 27.70
C ASP A 10 -14.62 -27.51 28.22
N PRO A 11 -15.53 -27.96 27.33
CA PRO A 11 -16.78 -28.64 27.71
C PRO A 11 -16.69 -30.18 27.69
N ALA A 12 -17.59 -30.83 28.44
CA ALA A 12 -18.00 -32.23 28.28
C ALA A 12 -19.54 -32.28 28.35
N SER A 13 -20.30 -33.05 27.55
CA SER A 13 -20.17 -34.46 27.10
C SER A 13 -20.51 -35.47 28.20
N GLY A 14 -21.70 -36.07 28.14
CA GLY A 14 -22.14 -37.10 29.09
C GLY A 14 -23.64 -37.42 29.03
N THR A 15 -24.03 -38.43 28.25
CA THR A 15 -25.36 -39.06 28.29
C THR A 15 -25.35 -40.30 29.21
N GLY A 16 -26.40 -40.57 29.99
CA GLY A 16 -26.50 -41.88 30.68
C GLY A 16 -27.54 -42.01 31.80
N THR A 17 -28.70 -42.55 31.44
CA THR A 17 -29.61 -43.47 32.18
C THR A 17 -29.22 -44.05 33.56
N GLY A 18 -30.24 -44.24 34.42
CA GLY A 18 -30.21 -45.01 35.70
C GLY A 18 -30.72 -44.14 36.86
N THR A 19 -31.92 -44.27 37.45
CA THR A 19 -32.83 -45.40 37.76
C THR A 19 -32.43 -46.21 39.01
N GLU A 20 -33.39 -46.32 39.93
CA GLU A 20 -33.45 -47.02 41.24
C GLU A 20 -33.21 -46.15 42.50
N ALA A 21 -33.90 -46.36 43.64
CA ALA A 21 -35.18 -47.03 43.97
C ALA A 21 -35.50 -46.75 45.48
N GLN A 22 -36.56 -47.37 46.04
CA GLN A 22 -36.96 -47.35 47.47
C GLN A 22 -37.61 -46.00 47.91
N THR A 23 -38.92 -45.86 48.22
CA THR A 23 -39.98 -46.81 48.68
C THR A 23 -39.69 -47.33 50.12
N ILE A 24 -40.62 -47.44 51.09
CA ILE A 24 -42.11 -47.52 51.19
C ILE A 24 -42.56 -46.70 52.46
N ILE A 25 -43.81 -46.50 52.90
CA ILE A 25 -45.19 -46.90 52.50
C ILE A 25 -45.98 -45.62 52.11
N GLU A 26 -47.19 -45.14 52.51
CA GLU A 26 -48.45 -45.55 53.22
C GLU A 26 -49.53 -44.48 52.83
N THR A 27 -50.87 -44.64 52.78
CA THR A 27 -51.84 -45.76 52.76
C THR A 27 -53.07 -45.36 51.90
N ALA A 28 -53.99 -46.27 51.55
CA ALA A 28 -55.21 -45.97 50.77
C ALA A 28 -56.28 -47.10 50.81
N PRO A 29 -57.51 -46.94 50.26
CA PRO A 29 -58.26 -45.72 49.90
C PRO A 29 -59.44 -45.45 50.90
N PRO A 30 -60.77 -45.76 50.74
CA PRO A 30 -61.61 -46.25 49.62
C PRO A 30 -62.96 -45.48 49.37
N VAL A 31 -63.77 -45.96 48.42
CA VAL A 31 -65.25 -45.77 48.20
C VAL A 31 -65.84 -44.36 47.88
N GLN A 32 -66.28 -44.22 46.61
CA GLN A 32 -67.60 -43.76 46.08
C GLN A 32 -68.54 -42.81 46.88
N ALA A 33 -69.43 -41.99 46.27
CA ALA A 33 -69.61 -41.47 44.90
C ALA A 33 -70.80 -40.46 44.88
N SER A 34 -70.96 -39.66 43.82
CA SER A 34 -72.26 -39.11 43.37
C SER A 34 -72.20 -38.48 41.96
N THR A 35 -73.36 -38.40 41.29
CA THR A 35 -73.50 -38.05 39.87
C THR A 35 -74.00 -36.62 39.60
N SER A 36 -73.57 -36.01 38.51
CA SER A 36 -74.36 -34.98 37.80
C SER A 36 -74.04 -34.95 36.29
N LYS A 37 -74.98 -34.44 35.47
CA LYS A 37 -74.98 -34.43 33.99
C LYS A 37 -76.04 -33.44 33.49
N PRO A 38 -75.90 -32.76 32.33
CA PRO A 38 -74.70 -32.29 31.61
C PRO A 38 -74.67 -30.72 31.64
N PRO A 39 -74.07 -30.00 30.66
CA PRO A 39 -74.81 -29.71 29.44
C PRO A 39 -73.99 -29.76 28.12
N ALA A 40 -74.73 -29.57 27.03
CA ALA A 40 -74.38 -29.56 25.61
C ALA A 40 -72.96 -29.08 25.20
N ALA A 41 -72.42 -29.75 24.17
CA ALA A 41 -71.40 -29.18 23.31
C ALA A 41 -72.00 -28.10 22.38
N PRO A 42 -71.42 -26.89 22.26
CA PRO A 42 -71.77 -25.95 21.20
C PRO A 42 -71.16 -26.41 19.87
N ALA A 43 -71.92 -26.26 18.78
CA ALA A 43 -71.45 -26.57 17.43
C ALA A 43 -70.39 -25.57 16.94
N ARG A 44 -69.60 -25.97 15.92
CA ARG A 44 -68.51 -25.19 15.30
C ARG A 44 -68.88 -23.71 14.98
N PRO A 45 -68.10 -22.75 15.47
CA PRO A 45 -67.89 -21.45 14.83
C PRO A 45 -66.40 -21.27 14.47
N GLY A 46 -66.00 -21.03 13.23
CA GLY A 46 -66.74 -20.91 11.98
C GLY A 46 -65.76 -20.50 10.86
N GLY A 47 -66.24 -20.30 9.64
CA GLY A 47 -65.40 -19.94 8.46
C GLY A 47 -64.64 -18.61 8.54
N ARG A 48 -64.64 -17.92 9.69
CA ARG A 48 -63.94 -16.65 9.93
C ARG A 48 -62.60 -16.85 10.65
N LEU A 49 -62.48 -17.81 11.59
CA LEU A 49 -61.21 -18.06 12.29
C LEU A 49 -60.12 -18.61 11.36
N GLY A 50 -60.49 -19.54 10.46
CA GLY A 50 -59.55 -20.04 9.43
C GLY A 50 -59.10 -18.94 8.46
N LEU A 51 -59.98 -17.97 8.16
CA LEU A 51 -59.66 -16.82 7.32
C LEU A 51 -58.64 -15.89 8.00
N PHE A 52 -58.84 -15.58 9.29
CA PHE A 52 -57.87 -14.80 10.07
C PHE A 52 -56.54 -15.54 10.28
N GLY A 53 -56.56 -16.86 10.47
CA GLY A 53 -55.35 -17.68 10.55
C GLY A 53 -54.55 -17.70 9.25
N GLY A 54 -55.23 -17.88 8.10
CA GLY A 54 -54.60 -17.78 6.79
C GLY A 54 -54.03 -16.39 6.51
N LEU A 55 -54.77 -15.33 6.84
CA LEU A 55 -54.30 -13.95 6.72
C LEU A 55 -53.08 -13.67 7.62
N PHE A 56 -53.05 -14.22 8.84
CA PHE A 56 -51.89 -14.11 9.73
C PHE A 56 -50.64 -14.78 9.15
N VAL A 57 -50.76 -15.97 8.55
CA VAL A 57 -49.64 -16.64 7.87
C VAL A 57 -49.17 -15.85 6.65
N VAL A 58 -50.08 -15.27 5.86
CA VAL A 58 -49.73 -14.40 4.73
C VAL A 58 -49.02 -13.13 5.20
N CYS A 59 -49.52 -12.45 6.23
CA CYS A 59 -48.83 -11.29 6.83
C CYS A 59 -47.47 -11.66 7.41
N ALA A 60 -47.34 -12.80 8.08
CA ALA A 60 -46.05 -13.28 8.61
C ALA A 60 -45.05 -13.59 7.47
N ALA A 61 -45.50 -14.18 6.37
CA ALA A 61 -44.68 -14.44 5.18
C ALA A 61 -44.27 -13.13 4.47
N ILE A 62 -45.17 -12.14 4.39
CA ILE A 62 -44.84 -10.80 3.87
C ILE A 62 -43.83 -10.09 4.77
N SER A 63 -44.01 -10.12 6.10
CA SER A 63 -43.08 -9.53 7.07
C SER A 63 -41.71 -10.20 7.04
N ALA A 64 -41.65 -11.54 6.97
CA ALA A 64 -40.40 -12.28 6.83
C ALA A 64 -39.74 -12.01 5.46
N GLY A 65 -40.53 -11.91 4.40
CA GLY A 65 -40.08 -11.49 3.07
C GLY A 65 -39.46 -10.10 3.09
N LEU A 66 -40.12 -9.11 3.69
CA LEU A 66 -39.59 -7.77 3.91
C LEU A 66 -38.31 -7.78 4.75
N LEU A 67 -38.24 -8.59 5.81
CA LEU A 67 -37.08 -8.66 6.68
C LEU A 67 -35.87 -9.27 5.96
N VAL A 68 -36.06 -10.31 5.15
CA VAL A 68 -35.01 -10.90 4.29
C VAL A 68 -34.64 -9.97 3.15
N TYR A 69 -35.60 -9.22 2.60
CA TYR A 69 -35.37 -8.24 1.55
C TYR A 69 -34.55 -7.06 2.07
N GLN A 70 -34.92 -6.46 3.20
CA GLN A 70 -34.13 -5.41 3.86
C GLN A 70 -32.77 -5.93 4.35
N ALA A 71 -32.65 -7.17 4.84
CA ALA A 71 -31.35 -7.75 5.17
C ALA A 71 -30.45 -7.89 3.92
N ARG A 72 -31.01 -8.28 2.77
CA ARG A 72 -30.27 -8.31 1.49
C ARG A 72 -29.89 -6.90 1.03
N GLU A 73 -30.82 -5.95 0.99
CA GLU A 73 -30.54 -4.57 0.58
C GLU A 73 -29.51 -3.90 1.51
N ALA A 74 -29.61 -4.10 2.83
CA ALA A 74 -28.62 -3.62 3.80
C ALA A 74 -27.25 -4.28 3.58
N SER A 75 -27.18 -5.58 3.26
CA SER A 75 -25.89 -6.24 2.97
C SER A 75 -25.24 -5.73 1.69
N LEU A 76 -26.00 -5.56 0.60
CA LEU A 76 -25.53 -4.99 -0.66
C LEU A 76 -25.09 -3.54 -0.48
N SER A 77 -25.86 -2.78 0.30
CA SER A 77 -25.56 -1.41 0.70
C SER A 77 -24.25 -1.29 1.47
N ALA A 78 -24.03 -2.15 2.46
CA ALA A 78 -22.79 -2.20 3.23
C ALA A 78 -21.58 -2.60 2.36
N LEU A 79 -21.76 -3.52 1.41
CA LEU A 79 -20.70 -3.93 0.47
C LEU A 79 -20.35 -2.80 -0.52
N GLN A 80 -21.33 -2.07 -1.07
CA GLN A 80 -21.07 -0.92 -1.94
C GLN A 80 -20.40 0.23 -1.17
N LEU A 81 -20.83 0.49 0.07
CA LEU A 81 -20.21 1.49 0.93
C LEU A 81 -18.78 1.09 1.36
N GLY A 82 -18.53 -0.21 1.59
CA GLY A 82 -17.19 -0.76 1.85
C GLY A 82 -16.24 -0.57 0.66
N ALA A 83 -16.67 -0.93 -0.56
CA ALA A 83 -15.88 -0.68 -1.76
C ALA A 83 -15.59 0.81 -1.98
N ALA A 84 -16.56 1.69 -1.69
CA ALA A 84 -16.38 3.14 -1.79
C ALA A 84 -15.46 3.73 -0.71
N SER A 85 -15.47 3.19 0.52
CA SER A 85 -14.53 3.61 1.58
C SER A 85 -13.11 3.09 1.32
N GLU A 86 -12.97 1.91 0.70
CA GLU A 86 -11.68 1.41 0.23
C GLU A 86 -11.09 2.33 -0.86
N LEU A 87 -11.90 2.73 -1.86
CA LEU A 87 -11.50 3.71 -2.88
C LEU A 87 -11.02 5.05 -2.30
N GLN A 88 -11.55 5.49 -1.16
CA GLN A 88 -11.09 6.75 -0.52
C GLN A 88 -9.68 6.63 0.07
N ALA A 89 -9.22 5.44 0.47
CA ALA A 89 -7.88 5.27 1.05
C ALA A 89 -6.76 5.21 -0.02
N LEU A 90 -7.07 4.67 -1.21
CA LEU A 90 -6.09 4.36 -2.25
C LEU A 90 -5.37 5.60 -2.86
N PRO A 91 -5.99 6.78 -3.07
CA PRO A 91 -5.30 7.97 -3.59
C PRO A 91 -4.12 8.42 -2.72
N GLY A 92 -4.29 8.38 -1.39
CA GLY A 92 -3.22 8.67 -0.44
C GLY A 92 -2.12 7.60 -0.46
N GLN A 93 -2.48 6.33 -0.65
CA GLN A 93 -1.52 5.23 -0.78
C GLN A 93 -0.70 5.31 -2.07
N MET A 94 -1.31 5.72 -3.21
CA MET A 94 -0.59 5.99 -4.45
C MET A 94 0.37 7.18 -4.33
N ALA A 95 -0.06 8.29 -3.72
CA ALA A 95 0.82 9.43 -3.49
C ALA A 95 1.99 9.09 -2.53
N LYS A 96 1.74 8.29 -1.48
CA LYS A 96 2.78 7.77 -0.57
C LYS A 96 3.79 6.89 -1.31
N SER A 97 3.31 5.85 -2.01
CA SER A 97 4.18 4.88 -2.69
C SER A 97 4.97 5.52 -3.84
N ALA A 98 4.37 6.44 -4.61
CA ALA A 98 5.11 7.23 -5.59
C ALA A 98 6.22 8.10 -4.96
N ARG A 99 5.94 8.77 -3.83
CA ARG A 99 6.97 9.53 -3.08
C ARG A 99 8.09 8.61 -2.58
N LEU A 100 7.77 7.42 -2.08
CA LEU A 100 8.77 6.45 -1.62
C LEU A 100 9.60 5.88 -2.78
N ALA A 101 8.98 5.57 -3.92
CA ALA A 101 9.69 5.13 -5.12
C ALA A 101 10.63 6.22 -5.65
N ARG A 102 10.21 7.50 -5.62
CA ARG A 102 11.05 8.67 -5.90
C ARG A 102 12.23 8.78 -4.92
N LEU A 103 12.02 8.44 -3.64
CA LEU A 103 13.07 8.33 -2.61
C LEU A 103 13.97 7.08 -2.75
N GLY A 104 13.77 6.25 -3.78
CA GLY A 104 14.60 5.06 -4.06
C GLY A 104 14.25 3.84 -3.21
N GLU A 105 13.10 3.84 -2.52
CA GLU A 105 12.62 2.71 -1.71
C GLU A 105 12.26 1.50 -2.59
N SER A 106 12.77 0.31 -2.25
CA SER A 106 12.83 -0.82 -3.19
C SER A 106 11.46 -1.39 -3.53
N ASP A 107 10.59 -1.54 -2.54
CA ASP A 107 9.27 -2.16 -2.72
C ASP A 107 8.20 -1.15 -3.18
N ALA A 108 8.50 0.15 -3.11
CA ALA A 108 7.50 1.20 -3.30
C ALA A 108 6.95 1.29 -4.73
N VAL A 109 7.71 0.88 -5.74
CA VAL A 109 7.22 0.75 -7.12
C VAL A 109 6.18 -0.38 -7.22
N ALA A 110 6.38 -1.48 -6.49
CA ALA A 110 5.42 -2.58 -6.42
C ALA A 110 4.19 -2.22 -5.56
N GLU A 111 4.36 -1.49 -4.44
CA GLU A 111 3.24 -0.91 -3.68
C GLU A 111 2.35 -0.03 -4.59
N LEU A 112 2.97 0.82 -5.42
CA LEU A 112 2.25 1.72 -6.32
C LEU A 112 1.45 0.94 -7.37
N GLU A 113 2.05 -0.03 -8.04
CA GLU A 113 1.37 -0.87 -9.05
C GLU A 113 0.29 -1.76 -8.45
N GLN A 114 0.48 -2.28 -7.24
CA GLN A 114 -0.56 -3.01 -6.50
C GLN A 114 -1.73 -2.10 -6.15
N THR A 115 -1.45 -0.88 -5.67
CA THR A 115 -2.48 0.11 -5.32
C THR A 115 -3.24 0.57 -6.56
N ARG A 116 -2.54 0.80 -7.68
CA ARG A 116 -3.11 1.13 -9.00
C ARG A 116 -4.04 0.01 -9.50
N THR A 117 -3.59 -1.23 -9.43
CA THR A 117 -4.38 -2.41 -9.85
C THR A 117 -5.61 -2.60 -8.97
N ARG A 118 -5.50 -2.39 -7.66
CA ARG A 118 -6.62 -2.46 -6.71
C ARG A 118 -7.68 -1.40 -6.99
N PHE A 119 -7.28 -0.15 -7.27
CA PHE A 119 -8.21 0.91 -7.66
C PHE A 119 -8.97 0.57 -8.95
N ALA A 120 -8.27 0.09 -9.98
CA ALA A 120 -8.87 -0.35 -11.23
C ALA A 120 -9.92 -1.46 -11.04
N GLY A 121 -9.59 -2.48 -10.22
CA GLY A 121 -10.50 -3.58 -9.92
C GLY A 121 -11.77 -3.13 -9.18
N LEU A 122 -11.67 -2.17 -8.25
CA LEU A 122 -12.82 -1.58 -7.57
C LEU A 122 -13.69 -0.75 -8.52
N MET A 123 -13.06 0.07 -9.38
CA MET A 123 -13.76 0.84 -10.43
C MET A 123 -14.56 -0.07 -11.36
N GLN A 124 -13.95 -1.15 -11.87
CA GLN A 124 -14.63 -2.13 -12.70
C GLN A 124 -15.79 -2.81 -11.95
N THR A 125 -15.55 -3.28 -10.71
CA THR A 125 -16.58 -3.97 -9.90
C THR A 125 -17.77 -3.06 -9.57
N LEU A 126 -17.57 -1.74 -9.47
CA LEU A 126 -18.66 -0.78 -9.26
C LEU A 126 -19.38 -0.37 -10.56
N GLY A 127 -18.68 -0.35 -11.70
CA GLY A 127 -19.28 -0.02 -13.01
C GLY A 127 -20.03 -1.19 -13.65
N GLU A 128 -19.45 -2.38 -13.64
CA GLU A 128 -19.96 -3.58 -14.33
C GLU A 128 -20.66 -4.57 -13.38
N GLY A 129 -20.42 -4.44 -12.08
CA GLY A 129 -20.68 -5.49 -11.09
C GLY A 129 -19.52 -6.49 -11.01
N GLY A 130 -19.55 -7.37 -10.02
CA GLY A 130 -18.48 -8.35 -9.82
C GLY A 130 -18.55 -9.07 -8.48
N SER A 131 -17.38 -9.45 -7.95
CA SER A 131 -17.25 -10.02 -6.61
C SER A 131 -16.41 -9.09 -5.74
N HIS A 132 -16.95 -8.69 -4.58
CA HIS A 132 -16.25 -7.89 -3.58
C HIS A 132 -16.47 -8.49 -2.19
N ALA A 133 -15.41 -8.58 -1.38
CA ALA A 133 -15.43 -9.20 -0.05
C ALA A 133 -16.08 -10.61 0.03
N GLY A 134 -16.03 -11.39 -1.06
CA GLY A 134 -16.62 -12.73 -1.15
C GLY A 134 -18.11 -12.77 -1.50
N ALA A 135 -18.73 -11.63 -1.80
CA ALA A 135 -20.14 -11.51 -2.20
C ALA A 135 -20.28 -10.86 -3.58
N ALA A 136 -21.38 -11.17 -4.28
CA ALA A 136 -21.68 -10.55 -5.57
C ALA A 136 -22.15 -9.11 -5.40
N LEU A 137 -21.45 -8.16 -6.03
CA LEU A 137 -21.77 -6.75 -6.05
C LEU A 137 -22.48 -6.40 -7.37
N PRO A 138 -23.72 -5.85 -7.36
CA PRO A 138 -24.35 -5.36 -8.57
C PRO A 138 -23.71 -4.04 -9.02
N PRO A 139 -23.74 -3.73 -10.34
CA PRO A 139 -23.31 -2.44 -10.85
C PRO A 139 -24.09 -1.30 -10.21
N LEU A 140 -23.46 -0.12 -10.16
CA LEU A 140 -24.10 1.09 -9.65
C LEU A 140 -25.26 1.55 -10.56
N PRO A 141 -26.32 2.14 -9.99
CA PRO A 141 -27.46 2.62 -10.76
C PRO A 141 -27.07 3.78 -11.68
N ALA A 142 -27.78 3.94 -12.80
CA ALA A 142 -27.50 4.99 -13.79
C ALA A 142 -27.51 6.44 -13.21
N SER A 143 -28.21 6.67 -12.10
CA SER A 143 -28.18 7.95 -11.36
C SER A 143 -26.81 8.29 -10.72
N MET A 144 -25.94 7.29 -10.52
CA MET A 144 -24.56 7.45 -10.01
C MET A 144 -23.52 7.42 -11.14
N GLN A 145 -23.93 7.18 -12.39
CA GLN A 145 -23.03 7.14 -13.54
C GLN A 145 -22.25 8.45 -13.80
N PRO A 146 -22.77 9.68 -13.60
CA PRO A 146 -21.93 10.88 -13.69
C PRO A 146 -20.86 10.97 -12.59
N LEU A 147 -21.10 10.41 -11.39
CA LEU A 147 -20.09 10.34 -10.32
C LEU A 147 -19.00 9.32 -10.66
N LEU A 148 -19.35 8.19 -11.30
CA LEU A 148 -18.37 7.25 -11.85
C LEU A 148 -17.55 7.87 -12.99
N GLN A 149 -18.14 8.70 -13.85
CA GLN A 149 -17.43 9.38 -14.94
C GLN A 149 -16.44 10.42 -14.43
N GLU A 150 -16.81 11.22 -13.44
CA GLU A 150 -15.87 12.15 -12.77
C GLU A 150 -14.76 11.39 -12.04
N LEU A 151 -15.11 10.29 -11.34
CA LEU A 151 -14.13 9.44 -10.68
C LEU A 151 -13.13 8.81 -11.67
N ASP A 152 -13.60 8.31 -12.81
CA ASP A 152 -12.74 7.82 -13.88
C ASP A 152 -11.86 8.94 -14.47
N ALA A 153 -12.42 10.12 -14.74
CA ALA A 153 -11.67 11.25 -15.29
C ALA A 153 -10.52 11.73 -14.37
N GLN A 154 -10.67 11.65 -13.05
CA GLN A 154 -9.57 11.89 -12.11
C GLN A 154 -8.64 10.67 -11.97
N TRP A 155 -9.19 9.45 -12.05
CA TRP A 155 -8.46 8.20 -11.95
C TRP A 155 -7.47 8.00 -13.10
N GLN A 156 -7.89 8.19 -14.36
CA GLN A 156 -7.03 7.98 -15.54
C GLN A 156 -5.76 8.84 -15.51
N LYS A 157 -5.82 10.03 -14.92
CA LYS A 157 -4.65 10.89 -14.67
C LYS A 157 -3.65 10.20 -13.74
N SER A 158 -4.12 9.77 -12.55
CA SER A 158 -3.28 9.02 -11.60
C SER A 158 -2.79 7.69 -12.18
N ALA A 159 -3.64 6.95 -12.90
CA ALA A 159 -3.28 5.67 -13.51
C ALA A 159 -2.15 5.83 -14.54
N THR A 160 -2.21 6.86 -15.37
CA THR A 160 -1.18 7.19 -16.38
C THR A 160 0.14 7.56 -15.70
N LEU A 161 0.11 8.44 -14.70
CA LEU A 161 1.31 8.84 -13.94
C LEU A 161 1.93 7.67 -13.18
N ALA A 162 1.11 6.84 -12.54
CA ALA A 162 1.57 5.66 -11.80
C ALA A 162 2.21 4.61 -12.72
N ALA A 163 1.58 4.30 -13.86
CA ALA A 163 2.14 3.38 -14.85
C ALA A 163 3.44 3.92 -15.48
N GLY A 164 3.52 5.25 -15.72
CA GLY A 164 4.75 5.91 -16.18
C GLY A 164 5.89 5.81 -15.16
N LEU A 165 5.59 5.99 -13.87
CA LEU A 165 6.57 5.79 -12.79
C LEU A 165 6.99 4.31 -12.70
N GLY A 166 6.03 3.39 -12.77
CA GLY A 166 6.27 1.94 -12.77
C GLY A 166 7.21 1.48 -13.88
N ALA A 167 7.04 2.01 -15.09
CA ALA A 167 7.91 1.73 -16.24
C ALA A 167 9.39 2.16 -15.99
N GLN A 168 9.63 3.17 -15.15
CA GLN A 168 10.97 3.64 -14.79
C GLN A 168 11.58 2.94 -13.56
N GLY A 169 10.92 1.93 -12.98
CA GLY A 169 11.43 1.18 -11.82
C GLY A 169 12.83 0.59 -12.02
N GLY A 170 13.16 0.10 -13.23
CA GLY A 170 14.49 -0.40 -13.55
C GLY A 170 15.57 0.69 -13.59
N ALA A 171 15.23 1.90 -14.04
CA ALA A 171 16.12 3.06 -14.04
C ALA A 171 16.37 3.58 -12.62
N LEU A 172 15.34 3.61 -11.78
CA LEU A 172 15.45 3.91 -10.35
C LEU A 172 16.42 2.94 -9.65
N ALA A 173 16.19 1.63 -9.78
CA ALA A 173 17.05 0.61 -9.18
C ALA A 173 18.52 0.73 -9.67
N THR A 174 18.71 1.00 -10.97
CA THR A 174 20.03 1.22 -11.58
C THR A 174 20.74 2.45 -10.99
N ALA A 175 20.00 3.54 -10.75
CA ALA A 175 20.53 4.74 -10.10
C ALA A 175 20.81 4.52 -8.60
N SER A 176 19.93 3.84 -7.86
CA SER A 176 20.15 3.50 -6.45
C SER A 176 21.42 2.66 -6.25
N VAL A 177 21.63 1.65 -7.10
CA VAL A 177 22.86 0.83 -7.10
C VAL A 177 24.10 1.67 -7.44
N ALA A 178 23.99 2.65 -8.35
CA ALA A 178 25.09 3.55 -8.67
C ALA A 178 25.44 4.49 -7.49
N VAL A 179 24.45 5.05 -6.79
CA VAL A 179 24.68 5.86 -5.57
C VAL A 179 25.33 5.01 -4.46
N GLN A 180 24.89 3.75 -4.29
CA GLN A 180 25.54 2.81 -3.37
C GLN A 180 27.00 2.53 -3.78
N ALA A 181 27.30 2.39 -5.07
CA ALA A 181 28.66 2.20 -5.56
C ALA A 181 29.57 3.41 -5.28
N ILE A 182 29.08 4.64 -5.47
CA ILE A 182 29.82 5.88 -5.10
C ILE A 182 30.11 5.90 -3.60
N ASN A 183 29.11 5.61 -2.77
CA ASN A 183 29.25 5.59 -1.31
C ASN A 183 30.25 4.51 -0.84
N ALA A 184 30.20 3.30 -1.42
CA ALA A 184 31.12 2.22 -1.08
C ALA A 184 32.55 2.50 -1.55
N ALA A 185 32.72 3.03 -2.76
CA ALA A 185 34.04 3.39 -3.30
C ALA A 185 34.68 4.55 -2.55
N GLY A 186 33.90 5.51 -2.04
CA GLY A 186 34.39 6.70 -1.34
C GLY A 186 35.34 6.40 -0.16
N GLY A 187 35.14 5.30 0.56
CA GLY A 187 36.03 4.85 1.63
C GLY A 187 37.39 4.37 1.10
N ALA A 188 37.39 3.37 0.22
CA ALA A 188 38.61 2.84 -0.38
C ALA A 188 39.40 3.89 -1.18
N PHE A 189 38.69 4.83 -1.80
CA PHE A 189 39.27 5.98 -2.48
C PHE A 189 39.95 6.96 -1.51
N ALA A 190 39.32 7.25 -0.36
CA ALA A 190 39.94 8.06 0.69
C ALA A 190 41.19 7.41 1.27
N ASP A 191 41.16 6.10 1.54
CA ASP A 191 42.31 5.34 2.03
C ASP A 191 43.47 5.33 1.01
N ALA A 192 43.17 5.16 -0.28
CA ALA A 192 44.18 5.21 -1.33
C ALA A 192 44.83 6.60 -1.47
N ALA A 193 44.04 7.67 -1.32
CA ALA A 193 44.53 9.04 -1.38
C ALA A 193 45.39 9.42 -0.17
N ASP A 194 45.03 8.97 1.05
CA ASP A 194 45.86 9.16 2.24
C ASP A 194 47.16 8.36 2.17
N GLN A 195 47.11 7.10 1.69
CA GLN A 195 48.31 6.31 1.43
C GLN A 195 49.25 6.98 0.43
N LEU A 196 48.72 7.55 -0.66
CA LEU A 196 49.49 8.35 -1.60
C LEU A 196 50.10 9.59 -0.91
N GLY A 197 49.31 10.34 -0.14
CA GLY A 197 49.77 11.53 0.58
C GLY A 197 50.91 11.23 1.56
N ARG A 198 50.77 10.19 2.38
CA ARG A 198 51.82 9.70 3.30
C ARG A 198 53.10 9.30 2.54
N ARG A 199 52.96 8.64 1.39
CA ARG A 199 54.09 8.21 0.54
C ARG A 199 54.82 9.38 -0.10
N VAL A 200 54.09 10.41 -0.57
CA VAL A 200 54.68 11.67 -1.06
C VAL A 200 55.46 12.37 0.04
N LEU A 201 54.89 12.50 1.24
CA LEU A 201 55.57 13.10 2.40
C LEU A 201 56.84 12.33 2.80
N ALA A 202 56.76 10.99 2.90
CA ALA A 202 57.90 10.14 3.27
C ALA A 202 59.09 10.22 2.31
N MET A 203 58.86 10.60 1.05
CA MET A 203 59.90 10.76 0.02
C MET A 203 60.31 12.22 -0.21
N ASN A 204 59.79 13.18 0.59
CA ASN A 204 59.95 14.63 0.37
C ASN A 204 59.50 15.09 -1.03
N GLY A 205 58.43 14.47 -1.56
CA GLY A 205 57.89 14.76 -2.89
C GLY A 205 57.18 16.11 -2.99
N ASP A 206 56.86 16.50 -4.23
CA ASP A 206 56.33 17.82 -4.56
C ASP A 206 54.98 18.12 -3.85
N PRO A 207 54.86 19.25 -3.12
CA PRO A 207 53.58 19.76 -2.61
C PRO A 207 52.47 19.95 -3.65
N SER A 208 52.79 20.00 -4.96
CA SER A 208 51.78 19.96 -6.03
C SER A 208 50.96 18.67 -6.01
N THR A 209 51.60 17.51 -5.84
CA THR A 209 50.96 16.19 -5.77
C THR A 209 50.03 16.10 -4.56
N LEU A 210 50.44 16.63 -3.40
CA LEU A 210 49.59 16.70 -2.21
C LEU A 210 48.34 17.57 -2.46
N ARG A 211 48.51 18.73 -3.10
CA ARG A 211 47.41 19.64 -3.44
C ARG A 211 46.44 19.03 -4.44
N ALA A 212 46.93 18.36 -5.47
CA ALA A 212 46.10 17.67 -6.47
C ALA A 212 45.35 16.47 -5.84
N THR A 213 46.00 15.70 -4.98
CA THR A 213 45.38 14.60 -4.21
C THR A 213 44.24 15.12 -3.31
N HIS A 214 44.46 16.22 -2.59
CA HIS A 214 43.43 16.84 -1.77
C HIS A 214 42.27 17.43 -2.59
N ALA A 215 42.56 18.07 -3.73
CA ALA A 215 41.52 18.56 -4.64
C ALA A 215 40.65 17.41 -5.17
N LEU A 216 41.27 16.29 -5.58
CA LEU A 216 40.58 15.09 -6.05
C LEU A 216 39.66 14.50 -4.95
N LEU A 217 40.10 14.48 -3.69
CA LEU A 217 39.26 14.10 -2.53
C LEU A 217 38.02 14.99 -2.38
N LEU A 218 38.17 16.31 -2.51
CA LEU A 218 37.04 17.25 -2.45
C LEU A 218 36.06 17.11 -3.63
N HIS A 219 36.52 16.62 -4.79
CA HIS A 219 35.63 16.26 -5.91
C HIS A 219 34.89 14.94 -5.63
N ALA A 220 35.57 13.90 -5.14
CA ALA A 220 34.94 12.60 -4.81
C ALA A 220 33.91 12.73 -3.68
N GLN A 221 34.21 13.53 -2.64
CA GLN A 221 33.26 13.82 -1.56
C GLN A 221 32.04 14.60 -2.06
N ARG A 222 32.23 15.57 -2.98
CA ARG A 222 31.09 16.25 -3.62
C ARG A 222 30.27 15.32 -4.50
N ALA A 223 30.90 14.42 -5.26
CA ALA A 223 30.19 13.41 -6.02
C ALA A 223 29.31 12.53 -5.10
N ALA A 224 29.83 12.06 -3.96
CA ALA A 224 29.03 11.35 -2.96
C ALA A 224 27.86 12.20 -2.43
N LEU A 225 28.08 13.49 -2.10
CA LEU A 225 27.01 14.38 -1.62
C LEU A 225 25.90 14.59 -2.68
N GLN A 226 26.26 14.87 -3.94
CA GLN A 226 25.28 15.05 -5.02
C GLN A 226 24.57 13.75 -5.38
N ALA A 227 25.26 12.60 -5.34
CA ALA A 227 24.67 11.28 -5.56
C ALA A 227 23.60 10.94 -4.50
N ASN A 228 23.87 11.21 -3.22
CA ASN A 228 22.86 11.02 -2.17
C ASN A 228 21.72 12.04 -2.26
N ALA A 229 21.96 13.25 -2.78
CA ALA A 229 20.92 14.27 -2.96
C ALA A 229 19.81 13.84 -3.95
N LEU A 230 20.11 13.00 -4.94
CA LEU A 230 19.12 12.42 -5.88
C LEU A 230 17.92 11.79 -5.15
N PHE A 231 18.24 11.06 -4.07
CA PHE A 231 17.27 10.32 -3.25
C PHE A 231 16.83 11.08 -1.98
N SER A 232 17.21 12.37 -1.83
CA SER A 232 16.71 13.25 -0.76
C SER A 232 15.27 13.73 -1.02
N ALA A 233 14.52 13.99 0.06
CA ALA A 233 13.12 14.41 -0.02
C ALA A 233 12.91 15.86 -0.48
N ASP A 234 13.91 16.72 -0.26
CA ASP A 234 13.80 18.18 -0.40
C ASP A 234 14.69 18.74 -1.53
N ALA A 235 15.36 17.86 -2.30
CA ALA A 235 16.24 18.21 -3.41
C ALA A 235 15.58 17.90 -4.76
N ASP A 236 15.82 18.75 -5.75
CA ASP A 236 15.49 18.45 -7.14
C ASP A 236 16.51 17.45 -7.72
N PRO A 237 16.08 16.27 -8.19
CA PRO A 237 16.98 15.28 -8.79
C PRO A 237 17.59 15.74 -10.11
N ALA A 238 16.98 16.67 -10.86
CA ALA A 238 17.59 17.19 -12.09
C ALA A 238 18.81 18.08 -11.78
N THR A 239 18.69 18.98 -10.81
CA THR A 239 19.80 19.79 -10.26
C THR A 239 20.88 18.89 -9.67
N ALA A 240 20.53 17.90 -8.84
CA ALA A 240 21.50 16.98 -8.25
C ALA A 240 22.22 16.12 -9.29
N THR A 241 21.52 15.63 -10.34
CA THR A 241 22.15 14.90 -11.45
C THR A 241 23.11 15.78 -12.25
N THR A 242 22.72 17.03 -12.50
CA THR A 242 23.56 18.01 -13.23
C THR A 242 24.82 18.34 -12.43
N ALA A 243 24.68 18.57 -11.11
CA ALA A 243 25.81 18.82 -10.22
C ALA A 243 26.76 17.62 -10.13
N LEU A 244 26.20 16.40 -10.03
CA LEU A 244 26.97 15.15 -10.01
C LEU A 244 27.78 14.94 -11.30
N ALA A 245 27.15 15.15 -12.47
CA ALA A 245 27.83 15.06 -13.75
C ALA A 245 29.00 16.07 -13.87
N GLY A 246 28.85 17.25 -13.26
CA GLY A 246 29.89 18.27 -13.18
C GLY A 246 31.15 17.88 -12.39
N GLU A 247 31.08 16.87 -11.52
CA GLU A 247 32.26 16.38 -10.77
C GLU A 247 33.09 15.35 -11.56
N ALA A 248 32.51 14.67 -12.56
CA ALA A 248 33.19 13.58 -13.27
C ALA A 248 34.42 14.04 -14.07
N GLU A 249 34.33 15.16 -14.78
CA GLU A 249 35.44 15.64 -15.60
C GLU A 249 36.62 16.19 -14.76
N PRO A 250 36.40 17.00 -13.71
CA PRO A 250 37.47 17.33 -12.77
C PRO A 250 38.12 16.11 -12.10
N LEU A 251 37.36 15.05 -11.79
CA LEU A 251 37.91 13.79 -11.28
C LEU A 251 38.90 13.17 -12.29
N ARG A 252 38.49 13.01 -13.56
CA ARG A 252 39.37 12.47 -14.62
C ARG A 252 40.62 13.33 -14.82
N GLN A 253 40.46 14.65 -14.89
CA GLN A 253 41.57 15.57 -15.11
C GLN A 253 42.60 15.54 -13.96
N ARG A 254 42.14 15.49 -12.70
CA ARG A 254 43.03 15.42 -11.53
C ARG A 254 43.71 14.06 -11.37
N LEU A 255 43.06 12.96 -11.77
CA LEU A 255 43.72 11.65 -11.87
C LEU A 255 44.84 11.68 -12.91
N ALA A 256 44.56 12.12 -14.14
CA ALA A 256 45.56 12.22 -15.20
C ALA A 256 46.71 13.20 -14.88
N GLU A 257 46.44 14.27 -14.12
CA GLU A 257 47.47 15.16 -13.59
C GLU A 257 48.40 14.44 -12.61
N LEU A 258 47.83 13.70 -11.64
CA LEU A 258 48.59 12.92 -10.64
C LEU A 258 49.39 11.78 -11.27
N GLU A 259 48.79 11.05 -12.22
CA GLU A 259 49.47 10.01 -13.01
C GLU A 259 50.68 10.60 -13.75
N ARG A 260 50.52 11.73 -14.44
CA ARG A 260 51.62 12.41 -15.15
C ARG A 260 52.70 12.97 -14.19
N LEU A 261 52.34 13.36 -12.97
CA LEU A 261 53.30 13.83 -11.96
C LEU A 261 54.12 12.69 -11.33
N GLY A 262 53.57 11.48 -11.26
CA GLY A 262 54.23 10.33 -10.63
C GLY A 262 54.63 9.18 -11.56
N SER A 263 54.35 9.25 -12.86
CA SER A 263 54.64 8.19 -13.84
C SER A 263 56.11 7.80 -13.83
N GLY A 264 56.40 6.51 -13.65
CA GLY A 264 57.78 6.00 -13.61
C GLY A 264 58.57 6.37 -12.34
N SER A 265 57.90 6.93 -11.33
CA SER A 265 58.47 7.20 -10.00
C SER A 265 58.10 6.09 -9.00
N ALA A 266 58.62 6.19 -7.77
CA ALA A 266 58.22 5.31 -6.68
C ALA A 266 56.76 5.50 -6.21
N LEU A 267 55.96 6.39 -6.82
CA LEU A 267 54.52 6.57 -6.56
C LEU A 267 53.60 5.73 -7.45
N ASP A 268 54.11 5.13 -8.54
CA ASP A 268 53.33 4.54 -9.65
C ASP A 268 52.23 3.56 -9.17
N GLU A 269 52.56 2.66 -8.24
CA GLU A 269 51.62 1.68 -7.66
C GLU A 269 50.52 2.32 -6.77
N SER A 270 50.86 3.39 -6.04
CA SER A 270 49.87 4.14 -5.24
C SER A 270 48.92 4.94 -6.14
N LEU A 271 49.40 5.43 -7.28
CA LEU A 271 48.57 6.08 -8.30
C LEU A 271 47.66 5.07 -9.02
N ARG A 272 48.20 3.89 -9.36
CA ARG A 272 47.42 2.75 -9.88
C ARG A 272 46.29 2.34 -8.92
N THR A 273 46.59 2.29 -7.62
CA THR A 273 45.61 1.99 -6.56
C THR A 273 44.54 3.08 -6.48
N LEU A 274 44.94 4.35 -6.51
CA LEU A 274 44.02 5.51 -6.49
C LEU A 274 43.07 5.53 -7.70
N GLY A 275 43.59 5.31 -8.92
CA GLY A 275 42.79 5.23 -10.14
C GLY A 275 41.81 4.04 -10.11
N THR A 276 42.25 2.89 -9.59
CA THR A 276 41.40 1.70 -9.41
C THR A 276 40.25 1.98 -8.43
N ALA A 277 40.50 2.72 -7.34
CA ALA A 277 39.47 3.12 -6.38
C ALA A 277 38.52 4.22 -6.91
N ALA A 278 38.99 5.07 -7.84
CA ALA A 278 38.19 6.13 -8.46
C ALA A 278 37.30 5.64 -9.61
N ALA A 279 37.71 4.60 -10.34
CA ALA A 279 36.96 4.02 -11.47
C ALA A 279 35.47 3.75 -11.17
N PRO A 280 35.07 3.06 -10.07
CA PRO A 280 33.64 2.83 -9.77
C PRO A 280 32.86 4.12 -9.46
N ILE A 281 33.51 5.20 -9.00
CA ILE A 281 32.86 6.50 -8.80
C ILE A 281 32.52 7.11 -10.17
N LEU A 282 33.46 7.11 -11.11
CA LEU A 282 33.26 7.64 -12.47
C LEU A 282 32.19 6.84 -13.24
N GLU A 283 32.28 5.51 -13.21
CA GLU A 283 31.32 4.61 -13.85
C GLU A 283 29.89 4.82 -13.29
N ALA A 284 29.76 5.03 -11.98
CA ALA A 284 28.49 5.31 -11.35
C ALA A 284 27.92 6.70 -11.70
N ILE A 285 28.75 7.73 -11.82
CA ILE A 285 28.30 9.05 -12.31
C ILE A 285 27.77 8.95 -13.74
N GLU A 286 28.49 8.25 -14.63
CA GLU A 286 28.05 8.00 -16.01
C GLU A 286 26.71 7.22 -16.05
N ARG A 287 26.60 6.17 -15.24
CA ARG A 287 25.37 5.36 -15.08
C ARG A 287 24.18 6.19 -14.59
N ILE A 288 24.39 7.11 -13.65
CA ILE A 288 23.33 8.02 -13.17
C ILE A 288 22.96 9.02 -14.26
N GLY A 289 23.94 9.64 -14.93
CA GLY A 289 23.71 10.56 -16.04
C GLY A 289 22.90 9.96 -17.18
N ALA A 290 23.17 8.69 -17.53
CA ALA A 290 22.39 7.93 -18.52
C ALA A 290 20.92 7.71 -18.11
N ASN A 291 20.60 7.75 -16.82
CA ASN A 291 19.24 7.58 -16.28
C ASN A 291 18.57 8.92 -15.88
N ALA A 292 19.22 10.07 -16.10
CA ALA A 292 18.75 11.40 -15.65
C ALA A 292 17.29 11.71 -16.03
N GLY A 293 16.93 11.46 -17.30
CA GLY A 293 15.56 11.69 -17.79
C GLY A 293 14.51 10.78 -17.17
N ALA A 294 14.87 9.56 -16.75
CA ALA A 294 13.97 8.66 -16.04
C ALA A 294 13.77 9.11 -14.59
N LEU A 295 14.83 9.57 -13.91
CA LEU A 295 14.74 10.16 -12.57
C LEU A 295 13.88 11.43 -12.57
N GLN A 296 13.98 12.27 -13.60
CA GLN A 296 13.10 13.42 -13.79
C GLN A 296 11.63 12.99 -13.99
N GLN A 297 11.36 12.03 -14.88
CA GLN A 297 10.00 11.52 -15.12
C GLN A 297 9.35 10.93 -13.85
N VAL A 298 10.12 10.20 -13.03
CA VAL A 298 9.66 9.71 -11.73
C VAL A 298 9.30 10.86 -10.78
N ASN A 299 10.12 11.92 -10.76
CA ASN A 299 9.89 13.08 -9.92
C ASN A 299 8.62 13.84 -10.34
N GLU A 300 8.44 14.07 -11.63
CA GLU A 300 7.24 14.69 -12.22
C GLU A 300 5.99 13.82 -11.99
N ALA A 301 6.08 12.51 -12.18
CA ALA A 301 4.98 11.57 -11.92
C ALA A 301 4.60 11.52 -10.43
N SER A 302 5.57 11.51 -9.52
CA SER A 302 5.34 11.56 -8.07
C SER A 302 4.71 12.89 -7.64
N ALA A 303 5.14 14.01 -8.21
CA ALA A 303 4.55 15.32 -7.94
C ALA A 303 3.11 15.41 -8.49
N GLY A 304 2.87 14.93 -9.70
CA GLY A 304 1.54 14.87 -10.32
C GLY A 304 0.57 13.97 -9.55
N LEU A 305 1.03 12.82 -9.05
CA LEU A 305 0.23 11.94 -8.20
C LEU A 305 -0.16 12.61 -6.88
N ALA A 306 0.78 13.29 -6.22
CA ALA A 306 0.50 14.07 -5.02
C ALA A 306 -0.48 15.23 -5.28
N ALA A 307 -0.36 15.91 -6.42
CA ALA A 307 -1.24 17.00 -6.82
C ALA A 307 -2.66 16.54 -7.20
N ASN A 308 -2.81 15.36 -7.82
CA ASN A 308 -4.10 14.81 -8.23
C ASN A 308 -4.83 14.05 -7.09
N ALA A 309 -4.10 13.57 -6.07
CA ALA A 309 -4.68 12.80 -4.98
C ALA A 309 -5.86 13.48 -4.24
N PRO A 310 -5.87 14.81 -3.96
CA PRO A 310 -7.03 15.47 -3.37
C PRO A 310 -8.28 15.46 -4.26
N ALA A 311 -8.11 15.61 -5.58
CA ALA A 311 -9.23 15.58 -6.54
C ALA A 311 -9.80 14.16 -6.67
N LEU A 312 -8.93 13.15 -6.76
CA LEU A 312 -9.33 11.75 -6.81
C LEU A 312 -10.00 11.29 -5.50
N LEU A 313 -9.49 11.75 -4.35
CA LEU A 313 -10.12 11.56 -3.04
C LEU A 313 -11.50 12.22 -2.99
N ALA A 314 -11.65 13.46 -3.48
CA ALA A 314 -12.93 14.17 -3.50
C ALA A 314 -13.98 13.44 -4.36
N ALA A 315 -13.62 12.97 -5.55
CA ALA A 315 -14.52 12.16 -6.39
C ALA A 315 -14.91 10.83 -5.70
N SER A 316 -13.94 10.14 -5.08
CA SER A 316 -14.20 8.90 -4.30
C SER A 316 -15.11 9.14 -3.08
N SER A 317 -14.98 10.32 -2.48
CA SER A 317 -15.78 10.76 -1.33
C SER A 317 -17.20 11.15 -1.73
N ALA A 318 -17.36 11.82 -2.88
CA ALA A 318 -18.66 12.14 -3.45
C ALA A 318 -19.45 10.87 -3.81
N LEU A 319 -18.80 9.87 -4.41
CA LEU A 319 -19.42 8.57 -4.69
C LEU A 319 -19.85 7.84 -3.41
N GLY A 320 -18.97 7.77 -2.40
CA GLY A 320 -19.29 7.18 -1.10
C GLY A 320 -20.41 7.92 -0.35
N THR A 321 -20.47 9.25 -0.48
CA THR A 321 -21.54 10.08 0.12
C THR A 321 -22.88 9.85 -0.57
N ALA A 322 -22.91 9.77 -1.90
CA ALA A 322 -24.13 9.45 -2.66
C ALA A 322 -24.65 8.04 -2.34
N LEU A 323 -23.74 7.08 -2.13
CA LEU A 323 -24.07 5.75 -1.64
C LEU A 323 -24.65 5.82 -0.22
N ALA A 324 -23.96 6.44 0.74
CA ALA A 324 -24.44 6.56 2.12
C ALA A 324 -25.82 7.26 2.23
N GLY A 325 -26.06 8.29 1.40
CA GLY A 325 -27.36 8.97 1.31
C GLY A 325 -28.49 8.05 0.82
N ARG A 326 -28.19 7.12 -0.10
CA ARG A 326 -29.14 6.08 -0.56
C ARG A 326 -29.46 5.07 0.55
N THR A 327 -28.53 4.81 1.47
CA THR A 327 -28.67 3.78 2.51
C THR A 327 -29.24 4.30 3.83
N GLY A 328 -29.05 5.58 4.15
CA GLY A 328 -29.71 6.26 5.27
C GLY A 328 -31.16 6.69 4.97
N GLY A 329 -31.63 6.46 3.75
CA GLY A 329 -32.90 6.96 3.22
C GLY A 329 -34.16 6.26 3.74
N PHE A 330 -34.51 6.47 5.00
CA PHE A 330 -35.93 6.66 5.34
C PHE A 330 -36.39 7.97 4.68
N GLY A 331 -36.72 7.91 3.39
CA GLY A 331 -37.18 9.08 2.66
C GLY A 331 -38.46 9.64 3.26
N PRO A 332 -38.61 10.97 3.41
CA PRO A 332 -39.89 11.55 3.76
C PRO A 332 -40.90 11.22 2.65
N LEU A 333 -42.03 10.62 3.02
CA LEU A 333 -43.14 10.33 2.11
C LEU A 333 -43.91 11.62 1.79
N HIS A 334 -43.49 12.36 0.74
CA HIS A 334 -44.31 13.38 0.06
C HIS A 334 -43.89 13.55 -1.40
#